data_AF-A0A2A2EG60-F1
#
_entry.id   AF-A0A2A2EG60-F1
#
_cell.length_a   1.000
_cell.length_b   1.000
_cell.length_c   1.000
_cell.angle_alpha   90.00
_cell.angle_beta   90.00
_cell.angle_gamma   90.00
#
_symmetry.space_group_name_H-M   'P 1'
#
loop_
_entity.id
_entity.type
_entity.pdbx_description
1 polymer ?
#
loop_
_entity_poly.entity_id
_entity_poly.type
_entity_poly.pdbx_seq_one_letter_code
_entity_poly.pdbx_strand_id
1 'polypeptide(L)'
;MTTAEHSMLYMYSTTVSDVGTVRSNNQDSSFAGEHLVAICDGMGGHAGGDTASTIAVRSLAHIEKDSAGGDVARATSIMETSTLAAHDAIVGKAKRERKLAGMGTTITAITLVSGYWVLAHIGDSRAYLLRDGALMRLTSDHSYVQHLIDTKRISESEARNHPQRNVVMRVLGDFDIDARPDISIRVAHPGDRLLLCSDGLCGVLEDSTIEETMLASTDPEECVQRLVSMALRAGSTDNVTAVISDATLALNADAFDVPHQTPLIGGAASASLDAIADIVNEPVAAAPALIAKSSPAERAAALIQSRPADDDNVDADKPAKPAVGHTSEVREETGELQDLDTGEIPVVRKSNGRYSADPNDPEVAKAIHDKQLEQKKQARSRRFRGRVAAVVVAALAVLALCGLAGGAYMWSQRQYFLAKDGDAVAIYQGVPTDIFGIKLSHPVERTDLNFDELPEGWQEQLENGINVDDYDAAVAKAEQIEQELEKTKRQQKEEEERRKAANQKKDDTKQDDAQKKDDTKKGADASPSPSASASSSSSDEKKDTK
;
A
#
# COMPACT_ATOMS: atom_id res chain seq x y z
N MET A 1 11.47 -31.47 -55.36
CA MET A 1 10.97 -30.41 -54.47
C MET A 1 9.63 -30.89 -53.95
N THR A 2 9.66 -31.69 -52.89
CA THR A 2 8.50 -32.20 -52.18
C THR A 2 7.98 -31.09 -51.29
N THR A 3 6.75 -30.64 -51.55
CA THR A 3 5.97 -29.78 -50.65
C THR A 3 5.85 -30.48 -49.31
N ALA A 4 6.54 -29.97 -48.29
CA ALA A 4 6.36 -30.43 -46.92
C ALA A 4 4.92 -30.13 -46.50
N GLU A 5 4.15 -31.16 -46.20
CA GLU A 5 2.91 -31.02 -45.44
C GLU A 5 3.29 -30.38 -44.11
N HIS A 6 3.03 -29.08 -43.96
CA HIS A 6 3.16 -28.42 -42.65
C HIS A 6 2.04 -28.97 -41.78
N SER A 7 2.39 -29.88 -40.87
CA SER A 7 1.48 -30.33 -39.82
C SER A 7 1.02 -29.13 -39.01
N MET A 8 -0.29 -28.92 -38.94
CA MET A 8 -0.90 -27.78 -38.26
C MET A 8 -0.62 -27.88 -36.75
N LEU A 9 -0.05 -26.82 -36.18
CA LEU A 9 0.19 -26.69 -34.74
C LEU A 9 -1.02 -26.02 -34.08
N TYR A 10 -1.38 -26.51 -32.91
CA TYR A 10 -2.44 -26.00 -32.06
C TYR A 10 -1.85 -25.58 -30.72
N MET A 11 -2.39 -24.52 -30.14
CA MET A 11 -1.99 -24.07 -28.81
C MET A 11 -3.05 -24.53 -27.82
N TYR A 12 -2.62 -25.26 -26.79
CA TYR A 12 -3.42 -25.50 -25.59
C TYR A 12 -2.85 -24.63 -24.48
N SER A 13 -3.68 -23.89 -23.76
CA SER A 13 -3.19 -22.96 -22.75
C SER A 13 -3.97 -23.01 -21.44
N THR A 14 -3.37 -22.56 -20.35
CA THR A 14 -4.05 -22.46 -19.05
C THR A 14 -3.43 -21.34 -18.24
N THR A 15 -4.21 -20.77 -17.33
CA THR A 15 -3.78 -19.64 -16.53
C THR A 15 -4.23 -19.78 -15.09
N VAL A 16 -3.40 -19.27 -14.17
CA VAL A 16 -3.74 -19.10 -12.75
C VAL A 16 -3.28 -17.72 -12.33
N SER A 17 -4.14 -17.02 -11.60
CA SER A 17 -3.86 -15.71 -11.04
C SER A 17 -4.33 -15.67 -9.59
N ASP A 18 -3.43 -15.25 -8.69
CA ASP A 18 -3.68 -15.14 -7.26
C ASP A 18 -3.37 -13.73 -6.77
N VAL A 19 -4.18 -13.24 -5.82
CA VAL A 19 -4.01 -11.90 -5.24
C VAL A 19 -2.71 -11.77 -4.43
N GLY A 20 -2.14 -12.87 -3.98
CA GLY A 20 -0.97 -12.87 -3.12
C GLY A 20 -1.33 -12.67 -1.64
N THR A 21 -0.29 -12.55 -0.82
CA THR A 21 -0.47 -12.53 0.65
C THR A 21 -0.56 -11.12 1.24
N VAL A 22 -0.15 -10.09 0.49
CA VAL A 22 0.00 -8.72 0.99
C VAL A 22 -0.96 -7.74 0.32
N ARG A 23 -1.23 -7.89 -0.98
CA ARG A 23 -2.12 -7.00 -1.72
C ARG A 23 -3.59 -7.24 -1.33
N SER A 24 -4.40 -6.19 -1.37
CA SER A 24 -5.84 -6.26 -1.04
C SER A 24 -6.72 -6.57 -2.26
N ASN A 25 -6.21 -6.33 -3.46
CA ASN A 25 -6.90 -6.60 -4.72
C ASN A 25 -5.91 -7.16 -5.74
N ASN A 26 -6.43 -7.93 -6.68
CA ASN A 26 -5.66 -8.43 -7.80
C ASN A 26 -5.72 -7.40 -8.94
N GLN A 27 -4.58 -6.84 -9.31
CA GLN A 27 -4.44 -5.87 -10.40
C GLN A 27 -3.85 -6.52 -11.66
N ASP A 28 -3.42 -7.77 -11.59
CA ASP A 28 -3.05 -8.56 -12.77
C ASP A 28 -4.30 -8.97 -13.54
N SER A 29 -4.15 -9.18 -14.84
CA SER A 29 -5.14 -9.83 -15.70
C SER A 29 -4.44 -10.77 -16.68
N SER A 30 -5.07 -11.90 -17.00
CA SER A 30 -4.54 -12.86 -17.98
C SER A 30 -5.61 -13.38 -18.93
N PHE A 31 -5.19 -13.77 -20.12
CA PHE A 31 -6.00 -14.44 -21.14
C PHE A 31 -5.28 -15.70 -21.62
N ALA A 32 -5.99 -16.81 -21.69
CA ALA A 32 -5.47 -18.09 -22.18
C ALA A 32 -6.47 -18.75 -23.13
N GLY A 33 -6.26 -18.58 -24.43
CA GLY A 33 -7.06 -19.19 -25.51
C GLY A 33 -6.25 -20.14 -26.40
N GLU A 34 -6.79 -20.45 -27.57
CA GLU A 34 -6.20 -21.30 -28.61
C GLU A 34 -5.30 -20.54 -29.58
N HIS A 35 -5.47 -19.22 -29.67
CA HIS A 35 -4.72 -18.39 -30.60
C HIS A 35 -3.99 -17.24 -29.91
N LEU A 36 -4.44 -16.81 -28.73
CA LEU A 36 -3.83 -15.78 -27.91
C LEU A 36 -3.58 -16.26 -26.49
N VAL A 37 -2.38 -15.97 -25.98
CA VAL A 37 -2.11 -15.93 -24.53
C VAL A 37 -1.57 -14.55 -24.15
N ALA A 38 -1.98 -14.02 -23.01
CA ALA A 38 -1.54 -12.72 -22.54
C ALA A 38 -1.53 -12.59 -21.01
N ILE A 39 -0.60 -11.79 -20.49
CA ILE A 39 -0.58 -11.27 -19.12
C ILE A 39 -0.44 -9.75 -19.17
N CYS A 40 -1.17 -9.07 -18.30
CA CYS A 40 -1.12 -7.64 -18.08
C CYS A 40 -1.05 -7.38 -16.57
N ASP A 41 0.05 -6.82 -16.10
CA ASP A 41 0.26 -6.44 -14.70
C ASP A 41 -0.13 -4.96 -14.51
N GLY A 42 -1.21 -4.75 -13.77
CA GLY A 42 -1.87 -3.46 -13.61
C GLY A 42 -1.25 -2.63 -12.50
N MET A 43 -0.86 -1.39 -12.84
CA MET A 43 -0.29 -0.43 -11.91
C MET A 43 -1.21 0.78 -11.70
N GLY A 44 -1.17 1.36 -10.51
CA GLY A 44 -1.74 2.66 -10.21
C GLY A 44 -2.84 2.61 -9.16
N GLY A 45 -2.58 3.19 -7.98
CA GLY A 45 -3.55 3.40 -6.90
C GLY A 45 -4.37 2.17 -6.51
N HIS A 46 -5.42 2.37 -5.69
CA HIS A 46 -6.26 1.25 -5.25
C HIS A 46 -7.16 0.67 -6.37
N ALA A 47 -7.45 1.42 -7.43
CA ALA A 47 -8.42 1.03 -8.48
C ALA A 47 -7.99 1.43 -9.91
N GLY A 48 -6.73 1.83 -10.12
CA GLY A 48 -6.21 2.17 -11.44
C GLY A 48 -5.67 0.93 -12.16
N GLY A 49 -4.87 0.13 -11.46
CA GLY A 49 -4.19 -1.03 -12.02
C GLY A 49 -5.14 -2.11 -12.55
N ASP A 50 -6.12 -2.52 -11.74
CA ASP A 50 -7.16 -3.50 -12.12
C ASP A 50 -7.93 -3.06 -13.37
N THR A 51 -8.25 -1.78 -13.47
CA THR A 51 -8.92 -1.19 -14.63
C THR A 51 -8.03 -1.18 -15.86
N ALA A 52 -6.75 -0.83 -15.70
CA ALA A 52 -5.79 -0.75 -16.80
C ALA A 52 -5.50 -2.13 -17.40
N SER A 53 -5.20 -3.14 -16.57
CA SER A 53 -4.93 -4.50 -17.02
C SER A 53 -6.17 -5.16 -17.66
N THR A 54 -7.36 -4.90 -17.10
CA THR A 54 -8.63 -5.37 -17.70
C THR A 54 -8.87 -4.75 -19.08
N ILE A 55 -8.58 -3.45 -19.27
CA ILE A 55 -8.71 -2.80 -20.58
C ILE A 55 -7.73 -3.41 -21.57
N ALA A 56 -6.47 -3.64 -21.17
CA ALA A 56 -5.47 -4.25 -22.04
C ALA A 56 -5.89 -5.65 -22.51
N VAL A 57 -6.29 -6.55 -21.61
CA VAL A 57 -6.77 -7.89 -21.98
C VAL A 57 -7.98 -7.81 -22.93
N ARG A 58 -8.95 -6.96 -22.63
CA ARG A 58 -10.13 -6.77 -23.51
C ARG A 58 -9.74 -6.25 -24.89
N SER A 59 -8.80 -5.33 -24.96
CA SER A 59 -8.30 -4.79 -26.22
C SER A 59 -7.56 -5.83 -27.06
N LEU A 60 -7.00 -6.88 -26.45
CA LEU A 60 -6.31 -7.97 -27.17
C LEU A 60 -7.24 -9.14 -27.50
N ALA A 61 -8.35 -9.33 -26.78
CA ALA A 61 -9.17 -10.54 -26.88
C ALA A 61 -9.66 -10.88 -28.31
N HIS A 62 -9.86 -9.88 -29.19
CA HIS A 62 -10.27 -10.12 -30.58
C HIS A 62 -9.21 -10.89 -31.40
N ILE A 63 -7.94 -10.85 -30.98
CA ILE A 63 -6.82 -11.56 -31.63
C ILE A 63 -7.04 -13.07 -31.60
N GLU A 64 -7.76 -13.57 -30.59
CA GLU A 64 -8.18 -14.97 -30.48
C GLU A 64 -8.90 -15.42 -31.76
N LYS A 65 -9.83 -14.61 -32.26
CA LYS A 65 -10.56 -14.91 -33.49
C LYS A 65 -9.82 -14.46 -34.74
N ASP A 66 -9.25 -13.25 -34.71
CA ASP A 66 -8.69 -12.64 -35.90
C ASP A 66 -7.40 -13.32 -36.36
N SER A 67 -6.66 -14.01 -35.50
CA SER A 67 -5.42 -14.70 -35.89
C SER A 67 -5.66 -16.08 -36.52
N ALA A 68 -6.87 -16.63 -36.40
CA ALA A 68 -7.25 -17.88 -37.02
C ALA A 68 -7.00 -17.84 -38.55
N GLY A 69 -6.06 -18.67 -39.04
CA GLY A 69 -5.73 -18.77 -40.47
C GLY A 69 -5.02 -17.55 -41.08
N GLY A 70 -4.49 -16.63 -40.28
CA GLY A 70 -3.70 -15.49 -40.76
C GLY A 70 -2.27 -15.83 -41.19
N ASP A 71 -1.65 -14.94 -41.96
CA ASP A 71 -0.20 -14.93 -42.12
C ASP A 71 0.48 -14.20 -40.95
N VAL A 72 1.79 -14.42 -40.81
CA VAL A 72 2.61 -13.87 -39.71
C VAL A 72 2.65 -12.33 -39.74
N ALA A 73 2.62 -11.73 -40.93
CA ALA A 73 2.72 -10.27 -41.09
C ALA A 73 1.44 -9.58 -40.59
N ARG A 74 0.28 -10.14 -40.93
CA ARG A 74 -1.03 -9.68 -40.45
C ARG A 74 -1.14 -9.83 -38.94
N ALA A 75 -0.77 -10.99 -38.39
CA ALA A 75 -0.80 -11.20 -36.94
C ALA A 75 0.11 -10.21 -36.21
N THR A 76 1.32 -9.95 -36.73
CA THR A 76 2.22 -8.94 -36.18
C THR A 76 1.59 -7.54 -36.19
N SER A 77 1.01 -7.13 -37.31
CA SER A 77 0.35 -5.82 -37.44
C SER A 77 -0.85 -5.69 -36.50
N ILE A 78 -1.62 -6.76 -36.31
CA ILE A 78 -2.74 -6.80 -35.37
C ILE A 78 -2.21 -6.66 -33.94
N MET A 79 -1.22 -7.47 -33.52
CA MET A 79 -0.63 -7.38 -32.18
C MET A 79 -0.14 -5.97 -31.86
N GLU A 80 0.57 -5.33 -32.79
CA GLU A 80 1.04 -3.94 -32.62
C GLU A 80 -0.13 -2.95 -32.51
N THR A 81 -1.07 -2.99 -33.46
CA THR A 81 -2.21 -2.06 -33.50
C THR A 81 -3.11 -2.21 -32.28
N SER A 82 -3.36 -3.44 -31.84
CA SER A 82 -4.20 -3.75 -30.66
C SER A 82 -3.53 -3.32 -29.37
N THR A 83 -2.20 -3.41 -29.28
CA THR A 83 -1.43 -2.86 -28.16
C THR A 83 -1.52 -1.34 -28.09
N LEU A 84 -1.39 -0.66 -29.24
CA LEU A 84 -1.55 0.81 -29.30
C LEU A 84 -3.00 1.24 -29.01
N ALA A 85 -3.99 0.49 -29.46
CA ALA A 85 -5.40 0.74 -29.13
C ALA A 85 -5.67 0.56 -27.62
N ALA A 86 -5.05 -0.44 -26.99
CA ALA A 86 -5.09 -0.61 -25.54
C ALA A 86 -4.48 0.59 -24.81
N HIS A 87 -3.32 1.07 -25.26
CA HIS A 87 -2.69 2.29 -24.75
C HIS A 87 -3.66 3.47 -24.76
N ASP A 88 -4.23 3.78 -25.93
CA ASP A 88 -5.15 4.91 -26.13
C ASP A 88 -6.43 4.79 -25.28
N ALA A 89 -6.94 3.58 -25.10
CA ALA A 89 -8.10 3.31 -24.25
C ALA A 89 -7.81 3.59 -22.76
N ILE A 90 -6.65 3.15 -22.27
CA ILE A 90 -6.19 3.39 -20.88
C ILE A 90 -5.99 4.88 -20.66
N VAL A 91 -5.22 5.53 -21.54
CA VAL A 91 -4.97 6.97 -21.58
C VAL A 91 -6.29 7.75 -21.57
N GLY A 92 -7.22 7.39 -22.46
CA GLY A 92 -8.51 8.07 -22.60
C GLY A 92 -9.36 7.96 -21.34
N LYS A 93 -9.35 6.79 -20.68
CA LYS A 93 -10.08 6.59 -19.42
C LYS A 93 -9.43 7.34 -18.25
N ALA A 94 -8.10 7.33 -18.14
CA ALA A 94 -7.36 8.08 -17.12
C ALA A 94 -7.62 9.60 -17.21
N LYS A 95 -7.74 10.13 -18.45
CA LYS A 95 -8.12 11.53 -18.71
C LYS A 95 -9.54 11.87 -18.26
N ARG A 96 -10.51 10.97 -18.47
CA ARG A 96 -11.92 11.19 -18.10
C ARG A 96 -12.17 11.07 -16.61
N GLU A 97 -11.46 10.16 -15.95
CA GLU A 97 -11.65 9.84 -14.54
C GLU A 97 -10.41 10.18 -13.71
N ARG A 98 -10.39 11.35 -13.05
CA ARG A 98 -9.22 11.79 -12.25
C ARG A 98 -8.75 10.79 -11.18
N LYS A 99 -9.64 9.95 -10.65
CA LYS A 99 -9.29 8.91 -9.67
C LYS A 99 -8.41 7.79 -10.26
N LEU A 100 -8.37 7.67 -11.59
CA LEU A 100 -7.58 6.72 -12.36
C LEU A 100 -6.34 7.39 -12.99
N ALA A 101 -6.02 8.62 -12.58
CA ALA A 101 -4.83 9.30 -13.06
C ALA A 101 -3.57 8.52 -12.68
N GLY A 102 -2.68 8.31 -13.65
CA GLY A 102 -1.46 7.52 -13.47
C GLY A 102 -1.69 6.00 -13.46
N MET A 103 -2.87 5.52 -13.86
CA MET A 103 -3.04 4.09 -14.12
C MET A 103 -2.25 3.67 -15.36
N GLY A 104 -1.69 2.48 -15.31
CA GLY A 104 -0.98 1.86 -16.42
C GLY A 104 -0.94 0.35 -16.27
N THR A 105 -0.43 -0.35 -17.26
CA THR A 105 -0.27 -1.80 -17.19
C THR A 105 0.88 -2.26 -18.06
N THR A 106 1.53 -3.35 -17.68
CA THR A 106 2.39 -4.11 -18.59
C THR A 106 1.53 -4.86 -19.60
N ILE A 107 2.17 -5.36 -20.65
CA ILE A 107 1.60 -6.30 -21.60
C ILE A 107 2.69 -7.28 -22.02
N THR A 108 2.40 -8.57 -21.92
CA THR A 108 3.17 -9.63 -22.56
C THR A 108 2.18 -10.57 -23.20
N ALA A 109 2.18 -10.67 -24.52
CA ALA A 109 1.20 -11.44 -25.26
C ALA A 109 1.88 -12.23 -26.39
N ILE A 110 1.45 -13.48 -26.57
CA ILE A 110 1.94 -14.37 -27.63
C ILE A 110 0.76 -14.91 -28.42
N THR A 111 0.87 -14.93 -29.74
CA THR A 111 -0.06 -15.63 -30.63
C THR A 111 0.66 -16.72 -31.44
N LEU A 112 -0.02 -17.85 -31.65
CA LEU A 112 0.42 -18.92 -32.54
C LEU A 112 -0.26 -18.77 -33.90
N VAL A 113 0.51 -18.52 -34.95
CA VAL A 113 -0.02 -18.29 -36.30
C VAL A 113 0.89 -18.90 -37.34
N SER A 114 0.35 -19.70 -38.25
CA SER A 114 1.10 -20.31 -39.37
C SER A 114 2.40 -21.03 -38.95
N GLY A 115 2.42 -21.62 -37.74
CA GLY A 115 3.62 -22.28 -37.18
C GLY A 115 4.68 -21.33 -36.63
N TYR A 116 4.32 -20.09 -36.31
CA TYR A 116 5.19 -19.10 -35.68
C TYR A 116 4.57 -18.58 -34.39
N TRP A 117 5.43 -18.38 -33.39
CA TRP A 117 5.14 -17.58 -32.21
C TRP A 117 5.41 -16.12 -32.52
N VAL A 118 4.40 -15.27 -32.36
CA VAL A 118 4.52 -13.81 -32.44
C VAL A 118 4.30 -13.24 -31.05
N LEU A 119 5.37 -12.69 -30.47
CA LEU A 119 5.39 -12.07 -29.14
C LEU A 119 5.30 -10.54 -29.29
N ALA A 120 4.46 -9.92 -28.46
CA ALA A 120 4.46 -8.48 -28.20
C ALA A 120 4.68 -8.22 -26.70
N HIS A 121 5.59 -7.32 -26.36
CA HIS A 121 5.99 -7.09 -24.97
C HIS A 121 6.24 -5.61 -24.65
N ILE A 122 5.68 -5.15 -23.53
CA ILE A 122 6.02 -3.90 -22.83
C ILE A 122 5.90 -4.11 -21.32
N GLY A 123 6.98 -3.92 -20.59
CA GLY A 123 6.98 -3.91 -19.13
C GLY A 123 8.05 -4.85 -18.58
N ASP A 124 7.85 -5.37 -17.39
CA ASP A 124 8.76 -6.27 -16.70
C ASP A 124 8.15 -7.65 -16.40
N SER A 125 6.91 -7.90 -16.82
CA SER A 125 6.41 -9.26 -16.99
C SER A 125 7.25 -10.03 -18.00
N ARG A 126 7.38 -11.35 -17.86
CA ARG A 126 8.31 -12.14 -18.67
C ARG A 126 7.64 -13.24 -19.47
N ALA A 127 8.25 -13.59 -20.60
CA ALA A 127 7.94 -14.79 -21.34
C ALA A 127 9.17 -15.70 -21.45
N TYR A 128 8.96 -17.00 -21.25
CA TYR A 128 9.96 -18.06 -21.37
C TYR A 128 9.47 -19.14 -22.34
N LEU A 129 10.40 -19.77 -23.04
CA LEU A 129 10.18 -20.93 -23.90
C LEU A 129 11.04 -22.10 -23.40
N LEU A 130 10.39 -23.20 -23.07
CA LEU A 130 11.03 -24.48 -22.83
C LEU A 130 11.01 -25.29 -24.13
N ARG A 131 12.19 -25.60 -24.66
CA ARG A 131 12.38 -26.43 -25.87
C ARG A 131 13.58 -27.33 -25.69
N ASP A 132 13.46 -28.60 -26.09
CA ASP A 132 14.53 -29.60 -26.02
C ASP A 132 15.20 -29.71 -24.64
N GLY A 133 14.41 -29.46 -23.60
CA GLY A 133 14.85 -29.52 -22.21
C GLY A 133 15.58 -28.28 -21.68
N ALA A 134 15.63 -27.19 -22.44
CA ALA A 134 16.28 -25.94 -22.05
C ALA A 134 15.29 -24.76 -22.00
N LEU A 135 15.34 -23.99 -20.92
CA LEU A 135 14.55 -22.77 -20.75
C LEU A 135 15.25 -21.56 -21.37
N MET A 136 14.54 -20.82 -22.22
CA MET A 136 15.02 -19.60 -22.87
C MET A 136 14.09 -18.43 -22.55
N ARG A 137 14.62 -17.35 -21.97
CA ARG A 137 13.88 -16.10 -21.80
C ARG A 137 13.69 -15.43 -23.16
N LEU A 138 12.45 -15.07 -23.49
CA LEU A 138 12.08 -14.45 -24.77
C LEU A 138 12.01 -12.92 -24.71
N THR A 139 11.78 -12.35 -23.52
CA THR A 139 11.61 -10.91 -23.27
C THR A 139 12.85 -10.30 -22.62
N SER A 140 12.94 -8.97 -22.66
CA SER A 140 13.87 -8.18 -21.86
C SER A 140 13.09 -7.13 -21.11
N ASP A 141 13.22 -7.12 -19.77
CA ASP A 141 12.42 -6.25 -18.92
C ASP A 141 12.66 -4.77 -19.26
N HIS A 142 11.59 -4.01 -19.45
CA HIS A 142 11.64 -2.56 -19.52
C HIS A 142 11.71 -1.93 -18.13
N SER A 143 12.69 -2.33 -17.33
CA SER A 143 12.89 -1.85 -15.95
C SER A 143 14.17 -1.02 -15.81
N TYR A 144 14.22 -0.21 -14.75
CA TYR A 144 15.39 0.62 -14.46
C TYR A 144 16.63 -0.24 -14.19
N VAL A 145 16.47 -1.36 -13.49
CA VAL A 145 17.57 -2.28 -13.21
C VAL A 145 18.06 -3.00 -14.47
N GLN A 146 17.18 -3.38 -15.39
CA GLN A 146 17.60 -3.95 -16.67
C GLN A 146 18.39 -2.92 -17.49
N HIS A 147 17.98 -1.64 -17.51
CA HIS A 147 18.77 -0.58 -18.15
C HIS A 147 20.18 -0.43 -17.54
N LEU A 148 20.32 -0.57 -16.22
CA LEU A 148 21.63 -0.54 -15.55
C LEU A 148 22.49 -1.77 -15.92
N ILE A 149 21.88 -2.95 -16.08
CA ILE A 149 22.57 -4.15 -16.55
C ILE A 149 23.05 -3.96 -17.99
N ASP A 150 22.17 -3.50 -18.89
CA ASP A 150 22.47 -3.32 -20.32
C ASP A 150 23.59 -2.29 -20.53
N THR A 151 23.63 -1.26 -19.68
CA THR A 151 24.69 -0.24 -19.66
C THR A 151 25.93 -0.65 -18.85
N LYS A 152 25.98 -1.91 -18.37
CA LYS A 152 27.09 -2.51 -17.60
C LYS A 152 27.44 -1.73 -16.32
N ARG A 153 26.46 -1.07 -15.70
CA ARG A 153 26.62 -0.33 -14.44
C ARG A 153 26.45 -1.22 -13.21
N ILE A 154 25.65 -2.27 -13.33
CA ILE A 154 25.45 -3.31 -12.31
C ILE A 154 25.46 -4.69 -12.95
N SER A 155 25.74 -5.70 -12.16
CA SER A 155 25.56 -7.12 -12.52
C SER A 155 24.12 -7.59 -12.31
N GLU A 156 23.75 -8.71 -12.93
CA GLU A 156 22.45 -9.37 -12.71
C GLU A 156 22.21 -9.73 -11.23
N SER A 157 23.26 -10.15 -10.51
CA SER A 157 23.19 -10.44 -9.08
C SER A 157 22.90 -9.20 -8.23
N GLU A 158 23.46 -8.04 -8.60
CA GLU A 158 23.22 -6.78 -7.89
C GLU A 158 21.82 -6.23 -8.17
N ALA A 159 21.31 -6.42 -9.38
CA ALA A 159 19.97 -5.98 -9.78
C ALA A 159 18.86 -6.56 -8.90
N ARG A 160 18.97 -7.83 -8.48
CA ARG A 160 17.98 -8.51 -7.64
C ARG A 160 17.75 -7.82 -6.28
N ASN A 161 18.80 -7.26 -5.71
CA ASN A 161 18.76 -6.59 -4.41
C ASN A 161 18.74 -5.06 -4.53
N HIS A 162 18.55 -4.53 -5.74
CA HIS A 162 18.58 -3.09 -5.98
C HIS A 162 17.36 -2.39 -5.34
N PRO A 163 17.54 -1.22 -4.68
CA PRO A 163 16.42 -0.50 -4.06
C PRO A 163 15.31 -0.10 -5.03
N GLN A 164 15.68 0.13 -6.29
CA GLN A 164 14.77 0.52 -7.38
C GLN A 164 14.44 -0.65 -8.33
N ARG A 165 14.46 -1.90 -7.86
CA ARG A 165 14.17 -3.07 -8.71
C ARG A 165 12.74 -3.08 -9.27
N ASN A 166 11.78 -2.50 -8.54
CA ASN A 166 10.37 -2.42 -8.95
C ASN A 166 10.06 -1.18 -9.82
N VAL A 167 11.07 -0.47 -10.34
CA VAL A 167 10.86 0.72 -11.17
C VAL A 167 10.80 0.32 -12.63
N VAL A 168 9.58 0.32 -13.17
CA VAL A 168 9.31 0.07 -14.60
C VAL A 168 9.50 1.36 -15.40
N MET A 169 10.16 1.24 -16.55
CA MET A 169 10.52 2.34 -17.45
C MET A 169 9.58 2.44 -18.66
N ARG A 170 8.85 1.37 -19.01
CA ARG A 170 7.87 1.39 -20.10
C ARG A 170 6.62 0.61 -19.72
N VAL A 171 5.46 1.23 -19.85
CA VAL A 171 4.14 0.63 -19.63
C VAL A 171 3.10 1.25 -20.55
N LEU A 172 1.95 0.60 -20.71
CA LEU A 172 0.79 1.18 -21.34
C LEU A 172 0.11 2.19 -20.40
N GLY A 173 -0.50 3.25 -20.94
CA GLY A 173 -1.24 4.25 -20.18
C GLY A 173 -0.45 5.53 -19.84
N ASP A 174 0.88 5.52 -19.98
CA ASP A 174 1.72 6.70 -19.75
C ASP A 174 1.85 7.57 -21.02
N PHE A 175 1.47 8.83 -20.92
CA PHE A 175 1.43 9.78 -22.03
C PHE A 175 2.79 10.13 -22.62
N ASP A 176 3.84 10.09 -21.80
CA ASP A 176 5.17 10.60 -22.17
C ASP A 176 6.12 9.49 -22.63
N ILE A 177 5.64 8.24 -22.72
CA ILE A 177 6.44 7.05 -23.00
C ILE A 177 6.03 6.41 -24.33
N ASP A 178 7.02 5.90 -25.08
CA ASP A 178 6.78 5.15 -26.32
C ASP A 178 6.06 3.82 -26.05
N ALA A 179 4.79 3.77 -26.46
CA ALA A 179 3.88 2.64 -26.31
C ALA A 179 4.02 1.56 -27.40
N ARG A 180 4.99 1.68 -28.33
CA ARG A 180 5.22 0.64 -29.34
C ARG A 180 5.76 -0.64 -28.69
N PRO A 181 5.12 -1.80 -28.87
CA PRO A 181 5.61 -3.03 -28.28
C PRO A 181 6.89 -3.52 -28.93
N ASP A 182 7.70 -4.22 -28.14
CA ASP A 182 8.79 -5.01 -28.68
C ASP A 182 8.18 -6.26 -29.30
N ILE A 183 8.34 -6.41 -30.62
CA ILE A 183 7.84 -7.55 -31.38
C ILE A 183 8.97 -8.55 -31.64
N SER A 184 8.70 -9.82 -31.37
CA SER A 184 9.60 -10.93 -31.72
C SER A 184 8.83 -12.06 -32.40
N ILE A 185 9.38 -12.56 -33.52
CA ILE A 185 8.80 -13.67 -34.29
C ILE A 185 9.75 -14.86 -34.21
N ARG A 186 9.24 -16.05 -33.87
CA ARG A 186 10.03 -17.29 -33.80
C ARG A 186 9.27 -18.47 -34.41
N VAL A 187 10.01 -19.40 -35.00
CA VAL A 187 9.43 -20.67 -35.50
C VAL A 187 8.96 -21.49 -34.30
N ALA A 188 7.69 -21.92 -34.34
CA ALA A 188 7.10 -22.82 -33.37
C ALA A 188 7.40 -24.27 -33.74
N HIS A 189 7.69 -25.08 -32.73
CA HIS A 189 7.92 -26.51 -32.87
C HIS A 189 6.90 -27.29 -32.01
N PRO A 190 6.52 -28.51 -32.45
CA PRO A 190 5.77 -29.43 -31.60
C PRO A 190 6.49 -29.64 -30.26
N GLY A 191 5.75 -29.56 -29.16
CA GLY A 191 6.28 -29.73 -27.81
C GLY A 191 6.93 -28.47 -27.22
N ASP A 192 6.93 -27.34 -27.94
CA ASP A 192 7.25 -26.06 -27.33
C ASP A 192 6.28 -25.78 -26.16
N ARG A 193 6.84 -25.43 -25.00
CA ARG A 193 6.06 -24.95 -23.86
C ARG A 193 6.45 -23.53 -23.51
N LEU A 194 5.48 -22.64 -23.53
CA LEU A 194 5.62 -21.24 -23.15
C LEU A 194 5.14 -21.03 -21.71
N LEU A 195 5.83 -20.14 -21.01
CA LEU A 195 5.39 -19.55 -19.75
C LEU A 195 5.36 -18.04 -19.92
N LEU A 196 4.21 -17.41 -19.67
CA LEU A 196 4.13 -15.98 -19.38
C LEU A 196 3.93 -15.83 -17.88
N CYS A 197 4.58 -14.86 -17.25
CA CYS A 197 4.39 -14.60 -15.82
C CYS A 197 4.55 -13.12 -15.45
N SER A 198 3.79 -12.66 -14.45
CA SER A 198 4.00 -11.34 -13.81
C SER A 198 5.24 -11.33 -12.92
N ASP A 199 5.65 -10.13 -12.48
CA ASP A 199 6.83 -9.94 -11.65
C ASP A 199 6.69 -10.63 -10.27
N GLY A 200 5.47 -10.81 -9.78
CA GLY A 200 5.17 -11.55 -8.56
C GLY A 200 5.58 -13.02 -8.60
N LEU A 201 5.85 -13.58 -9.79
CA LEU A 201 6.45 -14.91 -9.98
C LEU A 201 7.95 -14.81 -10.31
N CYS A 202 8.31 -14.13 -11.39
CA CYS A 202 9.70 -14.10 -11.88
C CYS A 202 10.64 -13.17 -11.09
N GLY A 203 10.08 -12.34 -10.21
CA GLY A 203 10.80 -11.54 -9.23
C GLY A 203 11.19 -12.32 -7.97
N VAL A 204 10.56 -13.47 -7.70
CA VAL A 204 10.85 -14.31 -6.51
C VAL A 204 11.41 -15.69 -6.86
N LEU A 205 11.01 -16.29 -7.98
CA LEU A 205 11.53 -17.58 -8.43
C LEU A 205 12.72 -17.37 -9.36
N GLU A 206 13.75 -18.19 -9.19
CA GLU A 206 14.89 -18.22 -10.12
C GLU A 206 14.53 -18.99 -11.40
N ASP A 207 15.14 -18.61 -12.52
CA ASP A 207 14.96 -19.27 -13.81
C ASP A 207 15.24 -20.78 -13.75
N SER A 208 16.19 -21.23 -12.92
CA SER A 208 16.48 -22.65 -12.67
C SER A 208 15.32 -23.40 -12.03
N THR A 209 14.61 -22.75 -11.10
CA THR A 209 13.44 -23.31 -10.41
C THR A 209 12.24 -23.38 -11.35
N ILE A 210 12.10 -22.36 -12.22
CA ILE A 210 11.08 -22.34 -13.27
C ILE A 210 11.34 -23.49 -14.26
N GLU A 211 12.58 -23.63 -14.74
CA GLU A 211 12.99 -24.69 -15.65
C GLU A 211 12.71 -26.09 -15.08
N GLU A 212 13.18 -26.37 -13.86
CA GLU A 212 12.96 -27.66 -13.18
C GLU A 212 11.47 -27.98 -13.06
N THR A 213 10.65 -26.98 -12.71
CA THR A 213 9.20 -27.18 -12.54
C THR A 213 8.51 -27.44 -13.88
N MET A 214 8.85 -26.68 -14.92
CA MET A 214 8.27 -26.86 -16.26
C MET A 214 8.67 -28.19 -16.90
N LEU A 215 9.87 -28.71 -16.59
CA LEU A 215 10.35 -30.03 -17.01
C LEU A 215 9.67 -31.18 -16.27
N ALA A 216 9.42 -31.02 -14.96
CA ALA A 216 8.91 -32.08 -14.11
C ALA A 216 7.40 -32.35 -14.29
N SER A 217 6.63 -31.32 -14.65
CA SER A 217 5.17 -31.41 -14.80
C SER A 217 4.79 -31.67 -16.24
N THR A 218 4.17 -32.81 -16.55
CA THR A 218 3.65 -33.07 -17.91
C THR A 218 2.36 -32.30 -18.18
N ASP A 219 1.48 -32.22 -17.18
CA ASP A 219 0.21 -31.51 -17.26
C ASP A 219 0.42 -29.98 -17.12
N PRO A 220 -0.01 -29.17 -18.10
CA PRO A 220 0.12 -27.72 -18.04
C PRO A 220 -0.64 -27.08 -16.86
N GLU A 221 -1.79 -27.65 -16.46
CA GLU A 221 -2.57 -27.12 -15.32
C GLU A 221 -1.84 -27.36 -14.00
N GLU A 222 -1.35 -28.59 -13.76
CA GLU A 222 -0.49 -28.87 -12.61
C GLU A 222 0.76 -27.98 -12.58
N CYS A 223 1.39 -27.75 -13.74
CA CYS A 223 2.57 -26.91 -13.87
C CYS A 223 2.31 -25.48 -13.40
N VAL A 224 1.27 -24.83 -13.93
CA VAL A 224 0.94 -23.44 -13.59
C VAL A 224 0.53 -23.31 -12.11
N GLN A 225 -0.27 -24.24 -11.60
CA GLN A 225 -0.70 -24.29 -10.20
C GLN A 225 0.51 -24.41 -9.25
N ARG A 226 1.48 -25.26 -9.62
CA ARG A 226 2.71 -25.47 -8.85
C ARG A 226 3.61 -24.24 -8.86
N LEU A 227 3.80 -23.59 -10.01
CA LEU A 227 4.60 -22.38 -10.14
C LEU A 227 4.04 -21.23 -9.28
N VAL A 228 2.74 -20.94 -9.39
CA VAL A 228 2.08 -19.90 -8.57
C VAL A 228 2.17 -20.24 -7.08
N SER A 229 1.90 -21.50 -6.71
CA SER A 229 2.05 -21.97 -5.33
C SER A 229 3.47 -21.81 -4.78
N MET A 230 4.49 -22.05 -5.61
CA MET A 230 5.89 -21.89 -5.22
C MET A 230 6.26 -20.44 -5.00
N ALA A 231 5.81 -19.53 -5.88
CA ALA A 231 6.05 -18.09 -5.72
C ALA A 231 5.43 -17.53 -4.43
N LEU A 232 4.20 -17.93 -4.10
CA LEU A 232 3.55 -17.55 -2.85
C LEU A 232 4.31 -18.07 -1.62
N ARG A 233 4.79 -19.32 -1.67
CA ARG A 233 5.59 -19.93 -0.58
C ARG A 233 6.98 -19.31 -0.44
N ALA A 234 7.55 -18.83 -1.54
CA ALA A 234 8.81 -18.09 -1.55
C ALA A 234 8.65 -16.68 -0.94
N GLY A 235 7.43 -16.27 -0.60
CA GLY A 235 7.15 -15.00 0.05
C GLY A 235 6.84 -13.87 -0.92
N SER A 236 6.24 -14.15 -2.08
CA SER A 236 5.79 -13.11 -2.98
C SER A 236 4.85 -12.12 -2.28
N THR A 237 5.18 -10.84 -2.40
CA THR A 237 4.43 -9.73 -1.83
C THR A 237 3.49 -9.06 -2.84
N ASP A 238 3.47 -9.56 -4.08
CA ASP A 238 2.65 -9.01 -5.16
C ASP A 238 1.56 -9.98 -5.61
N ASN A 239 0.73 -9.52 -6.55
CA ASN A 239 -0.14 -10.39 -7.32
C ASN A 239 0.72 -11.39 -8.12
N VAL A 240 0.27 -12.64 -8.23
CA VAL A 240 1.04 -13.69 -8.89
C VAL A 240 0.19 -14.30 -9.99
N THR A 241 0.59 -14.08 -11.23
CA THR A 241 -0.12 -14.56 -12.41
C THR A 241 0.82 -15.29 -13.36
N ALA A 242 0.36 -16.42 -13.87
CA ALA A 242 1.10 -17.25 -14.81
C ALA A 242 0.18 -17.87 -15.86
N VAL A 243 0.65 -17.94 -17.11
CA VAL A 243 -0.01 -18.62 -18.22
C VAL A 243 0.97 -19.64 -18.79
N ILE A 244 0.55 -20.91 -18.88
CA ILE A 244 1.27 -21.96 -19.59
C ILE A 244 0.59 -22.19 -20.94
N SER A 245 1.38 -22.40 -21.99
CA SER A 245 0.89 -22.70 -23.33
C SER A 245 1.76 -23.75 -24.01
N ASP A 246 1.14 -24.81 -24.52
CA ASP A 246 1.81 -25.92 -25.20
C ASP A 246 1.44 -25.93 -26.69
N ALA A 247 2.44 -25.97 -27.57
CA ALA A 247 2.22 -26.27 -28.98
C ALA A 247 2.12 -27.77 -29.22
N THR A 248 0.94 -28.20 -29.64
CA THR A 248 0.60 -29.59 -29.92
C THR A 248 0.34 -29.80 -31.41
N LEU A 249 0.50 -31.03 -31.87
CA LEU A 249 0.14 -31.44 -33.22
C LEU A 249 -1.29 -32.01 -33.20
N ALA A 250 -2.09 -31.73 -34.24
CA ALA A 250 -3.31 -32.50 -34.44
C ALA A 250 -2.98 -33.98 -34.67
N LEU A 251 -3.38 -34.83 -33.73
CA LEU A 251 -3.35 -36.27 -33.92
C LEU A 251 -4.55 -36.66 -34.80
N ASN A 252 -4.29 -36.76 -36.12
CA ASN A 252 -5.21 -37.14 -37.21
C ASN A 252 -6.18 -36.06 -37.71
N ALA A 253 -6.02 -35.66 -38.98
CA ALA A 253 -6.90 -34.73 -39.70
C ALA A 253 -8.33 -35.26 -39.93
N ASP A 254 -8.58 -36.56 -39.69
CA ASP A 254 -9.90 -37.20 -39.82
C ASP A 254 -10.69 -37.27 -38.50
N ALA A 255 -10.10 -36.85 -37.38
CA ALA A 255 -10.81 -36.71 -36.11
C ALA A 255 -11.57 -35.37 -36.11
N PHE A 256 -12.88 -35.42 -36.33
CA PHE A 256 -13.80 -34.28 -36.29
C PHE A 256 -13.83 -33.50 -34.94
N ASP A 257 -13.08 -33.94 -33.93
CA ASP A 257 -12.91 -33.28 -32.64
C ASP A 257 -11.52 -32.63 -32.57
N VAL A 258 -11.34 -31.48 -33.23
CA VAL A 258 -10.29 -30.54 -32.80
C VAL A 258 -10.71 -30.07 -31.40
N PRO A 259 -9.90 -30.26 -30.35
CA PRO A 259 -10.29 -29.88 -29.01
C PRO A 259 -10.43 -28.36 -28.95
N HIS A 260 -11.65 -27.87 -29.05
CA HIS A 260 -11.93 -26.46 -28.83
C HIS A 260 -11.84 -26.20 -27.33
N GLN A 261 -10.90 -25.35 -26.92
CA GLN A 261 -10.70 -24.93 -25.57
C GLN A 261 -11.46 -23.63 -25.32
N THR A 262 -12.38 -23.65 -24.35
CA THR A 262 -12.97 -22.42 -23.82
C THR A 262 -11.87 -21.50 -23.27
N PRO A 263 -11.71 -20.26 -23.77
CA PRO A 263 -10.69 -19.36 -23.28
C PRO A 263 -10.85 -19.08 -21.78
N LEU A 264 -9.73 -19.08 -21.06
CA LEU A 264 -9.67 -18.85 -19.62
C LEU A 264 -9.19 -17.43 -19.32
N ILE A 265 -9.94 -16.72 -18.46
CA ILE A 265 -9.67 -15.35 -18.05
C ILE A 265 -9.32 -15.31 -16.57
N GLY A 266 -8.13 -14.80 -16.25
CA GLY A 266 -7.62 -14.71 -14.87
C GLY A 266 -7.48 -13.27 -14.39
N GLY A 267 -7.38 -13.10 -13.07
CA GLY A 267 -7.14 -11.81 -12.44
C GLY A 267 -8.34 -10.85 -12.50
N ALA A 268 -8.09 -9.54 -12.53
CA ALA A 268 -9.12 -8.50 -12.55
C ALA A 268 -10.09 -8.64 -13.74
N ALA A 269 -9.58 -9.07 -14.90
CA ALA A 269 -10.39 -9.25 -16.10
C ALA A 269 -11.50 -10.31 -15.95
N SER A 270 -11.38 -11.25 -15.01
CA SER A 270 -12.42 -12.27 -14.77
C SER A 270 -13.71 -11.68 -14.17
N ALA A 271 -13.71 -10.41 -13.74
CA ALA A 271 -14.94 -9.69 -13.39
C ALA A 271 -15.73 -9.20 -14.62
N SER A 272 -15.16 -9.29 -15.83
CA SER A 272 -15.74 -8.78 -17.08
C SER A 272 -15.90 -9.88 -18.15
N LEU A 273 -16.19 -11.12 -17.76
CA LEU A 273 -16.26 -12.28 -18.67
C LEU A 273 -17.20 -12.06 -19.85
N ASP A 274 -18.42 -11.58 -19.60
CA ASP A 274 -19.42 -11.33 -20.65
C ASP A 274 -18.92 -10.38 -21.73
N ALA A 275 -18.25 -9.29 -21.33
CA ALA A 275 -17.72 -8.33 -22.28
C ALA A 275 -16.58 -8.92 -23.13
N ILE A 276 -15.84 -9.89 -22.60
CA ILE A 276 -14.81 -10.62 -23.33
C ILE A 276 -15.47 -11.68 -24.24
N ALA A 277 -16.49 -12.39 -23.76
CA ALA A 277 -17.28 -13.33 -24.55
C ALA A 277 -17.89 -12.64 -25.78
N ASP A 278 -18.40 -11.41 -25.62
CA ASP A 278 -18.90 -10.61 -26.75
C ASP A 278 -17.82 -10.24 -27.76
N ILE A 279 -16.58 -9.98 -27.31
CA ILE A 279 -15.45 -9.63 -28.19
C ILE A 279 -14.96 -10.85 -28.97
N VAL A 280 -14.81 -11.99 -28.29
CA VAL A 280 -14.38 -13.25 -28.91
C VAL A 280 -15.52 -13.88 -29.72
N ASN A 281 -16.77 -13.53 -29.38
CA ASN A 281 -18.01 -14.10 -29.90
C ASN A 281 -18.17 -15.60 -29.58
N GLU A 282 -17.65 -16.02 -28.44
CA GLU A 282 -17.65 -17.40 -27.94
C GLU A 282 -17.71 -17.38 -26.40
N PRO A 283 -18.17 -18.46 -25.74
CA PRO A 283 -18.13 -18.53 -24.29
C PRO A 283 -16.69 -18.47 -23.77
N VAL A 284 -16.49 -17.78 -22.64
CA VAL A 284 -15.21 -17.72 -21.92
C VAL A 284 -15.42 -18.09 -20.47
N ALA A 285 -14.43 -18.65 -19.81
CA ALA A 285 -14.53 -19.06 -18.41
C ALA A 285 -13.51 -18.32 -17.54
N ALA A 286 -13.84 -18.15 -16.26
CA ALA A 286 -12.87 -17.74 -15.26
C ALA A 286 -11.81 -18.81 -15.09
N ALA A 287 -10.56 -18.37 -14.90
CA ALA A 287 -9.43 -19.23 -14.59
C ALA A 287 -9.71 -20.07 -13.33
N PRO A 288 -9.20 -21.31 -13.27
CA PRO A 288 -9.31 -22.13 -12.08
C PRO A 288 -8.65 -21.43 -10.87
N ALA A 289 -9.28 -21.55 -9.71
CA ALA A 289 -8.71 -21.05 -8.46
C ALA A 289 -7.43 -21.82 -8.12
N LEU A 290 -6.53 -21.16 -7.37
CA LEU A 290 -5.32 -21.81 -6.87
C LEU A 290 -5.71 -22.97 -5.93
N ILE A 291 -5.23 -24.17 -6.25
CA ILE A 291 -5.57 -25.38 -5.49
C ILE A 291 -4.71 -25.42 -4.22
N ALA A 292 -5.34 -25.18 -3.07
CA ALA A 292 -4.70 -25.47 -1.78
C ALA A 292 -4.37 -26.97 -1.70
N LYS A 293 -3.14 -27.32 -1.27
CA LYS A 293 -2.71 -28.73 -1.19
C LYS A 293 -3.63 -29.51 -0.22
N SER A 294 -4.62 -30.20 -0.77
CA SER A 294 -5.18 -31.42 -0.20
C SER A 294 -4.43 -32.61 -0.80
N SER A 295 -4.15 -33.61 0.02
CA SER A 295 -3.52 -34.85 -0.42
C SER A 295 -4.37 -35.52 -1.52
N PRO A 296 -3.77 -36.30 -2.44
CA PRO A 296 -4.55 -37.12 -3.38
C PRO A 296 -5.60 -38.00 -2.69
N ALA A 297 -5.32 -38.44 -1.46
CA ALA A 297 -6.25 -39.21 -0.62
C ALA A 297 -7.45 -38.37 -0.13
N GLU A 298 -7.22 -37.13 0.31
CA GLU A 298 -8.29 -36.19 0.69
C GLU A 298 -9.16 -35.82 -0.52
N ARG A 299 -8.56 -35.68 -1.71
CA ARG A 299 -9.30 -35.44 -2.96
C ARG A 299 -10.16 -36.64 -3.35
N ALA A 300 -9.62 -37.85 -3.26
CA ALA A 300 -10.38 -39.08 -3.52
C ALA A 300 -11.52 -39.26 -2.49
N ALA A 301 -11.29 -38.89 -1.23
CA ALA A 301 -12.31 -38.94 -0.18
C ALA A 301 -13.45 -37.93 -0.42
N ALA A 302 -13.13 -36.70 -0.83
CA ALA A 302 -14.13 -35.67 -1.16
C ALA A 302 -15.02 -36.09 -2.36
N LEU A 303 -14.42 -36.71 -3.39
CA LEU A 303 -15.13 -37.24 -4.56
C LEU A 303 -16.06 -38.43 -4.23
N ILE A 304 -15.70 -39.24 -3.24
CA ILE A 304 -16.54 -40.35 -2.74
C ILE A 304 -17.71 -39.80 -1.92
N GLN A 305 -17.49 -38.72 -1.15
CA GLN A 305 -18.52 -38.07 -0.35
C GLN A 305 -19.54 -37.28 -1.20
N SER A 306 -19.21 -36.88 -2.43
CA SER A 306 -20.08 -36.09 -3.31
C SER A 306 -21.03 -36.90 -4.21
N ARG A 307 -21.32 -38.18 -3.92
CA ARG A 307 -22.42 -38.90 -4.60
C ARG A 307 -23.78 -38.42 -4.04
N PRO A 308 -24.81 -38.24 -4.89
CA PRO A 308 -26.02 -37.57 -4.47
C PRO A 308 -26.85 -38.49 -3.57
N ALA A 309 -26.94 -38.14 -2.29
CA ALA A 309 -28.12 -38.42 -1.50
C ALA A 309 -28.95 -37.13 -1.50
N ASP A 310 -30.19 -37.24 -1.96
CA ASP A 310 -31.20 -36.19 -1.85
C ASP A 310 -31.30 -35.74 -0.39
N ASP A 311 -30.96 -34.49 -0.09
CA ASP A 311 -31.72 -33.69 0.88
C ASP A 311 -31.38 -32.19 0.78
N ASP A 312 -32.43 -31.38 0.84
CA ASP A 312 -32.40 -29.92 0.86
C ASP A 312 -32.02 -29.40 2.25
N ASN A 313 -30.80 -28.86 2.42
CA ASN A 313 -30.50 -27.58 3.10
C ASN A 313 -29.01 -27.43 3.47
N VAL A 314 -28.49 -26.23 3.14
CA VAL A 314 -27.38 -25.45 3.76
C VAL A 314 -26.15 -26.21 4.25
N ASP A 315 -25.01 -26.10 3.54
CA ASP A 315 -23.86 -25.29 3.99
C ASP A 315 -22.70 -25.28 2.97
N ALA A 316 -21.76 -24.37 3.21
CA ALA A 316 -20.53 -24.10 2.47
C ALA A 316 -19.69 -25.34 2.10
N ASP A 317 -18.86 -25.18 1.05
CA ASP A 317 -17.82 -26.10 0.59
C ASP A 317 -18.19 -27.05 -0.58
N LYS A 318 -18.91 -26.54 -1.59
CA LYS A 318 -18.80 -27.07 -2.96
C LYS A 318 -17.70 -26.28 -3.69
N PRO A 319 -16.79 -26.93 -4.45
CA PRO A 319 -15.91 -26.20 -5.35
C PRO A 319 -16.81 -25.41 -6.31
N ALA A 320 -16.72 -24.08 -6.24
CA ALA A 320 -17.49 -23.21 -7.11
C ALA A 320 -17.19 -23.60 -8.56
N LYS A 321 -18.23 -23.94 -9.33
CA LYS A 321 -18.05 -24.10 -10.78
C LYS A 321 -17.43 -22.80 -11.31
N PRO A 322 -16.41 -22.87 -12.17
CA PRO A 322 -15.79 -21.66 -12.72
C PRO A 322 -16.89 -20.82 -13.37
N ALA A 323 -16.90 -19.51 -13.07
CA ALA A 323 -17.86 -18.60 -13.67
C ALA A 323 -17.66 -18.61 -15.19
N VAL A 324 -18.75 -18.69 -15.95
CA VAL A 324 -18.72 -18.68 -17.43
C VAL A 324 -19.41 -17.42 -17.90
N GLY A 325 -18.75 -16.68 -18.78
CA GLY A 325 -19.34 -15.57 -19.52
C GLY A 325 -19.93 -16.07 -20.83
N HIS A 326 -21.09 -15.52 -21.19
CA HIS A 326 -21.82 -15.90 -22.40
C HIS A 326 -21.97 -14.69 -23.34
N THR A 327 -22.09 -14.96 -24.64
CA THR A 327 -22.32 -13.90 -25.64
C THR A 327 -23.68 -13.24 -25.42
N SER A 328 -23.83 -12.01 -25.93
CA SER A 328 -25.08 -11.26 -25.89
C SER A 328 -26.24 -12.03 -26.52
N GLU A 329 -26.01 -12.72 -27.64
CA GLU A 329 -27.03 -13.53 -28.33
C GLU A 329 -27.52 -14.69 -27.46
N VAL A 330 -26.61 -15.40 -26.78
CA VAL A 330 -26.97 -16.51 -25.89
C VAL A 330 -27.71 -15.99 -24.67
N ARG A 331 -27.27 -14.86 -24.09
CA ARG A 331 -27.97 -14.20 -22.97
C ARG A 331 -29.36 -13.70 -23.36
N GLU A 332 -29.54 -13.25 -24.60
CA GLU A 332 -30.85 -12.91 -25.18
C GLU A 332 -31.78 -14.12 -25.24
N GLU A 333 -31.28 -15.26 -25.72
CA GLU A 333 -32.04 -16.50 -25.85
C GLU A 333 -32.40 -17.13 -24.50
N THR A 334 -31.47 -17.12 -23.53
CA THR A 334 -31.70 -17.67 -22.19
C THR A 334 -32.54 -16.76 -21.30
N GLY A 335 -32.80 -15.51 -21.73
CA GLY A 335 -33.47 -14.49 -20.91
C GLY A 335 -32.60 -13.96 -19.78
N GLU A 336 -31.29 -14.25 -19.80
CA GLU A 336 -30.27 -13.76 -18.86
C GLU A 336 -29.67 -12.42 -19.27
N LEU A 337 -30.23 -11.75 -20.28
CA LEU A 337 -30.08 -10.30 -20.41
C LEU A 337 -30.50 -9.64 -19.10
N GLN A 338 -29.54 -9.50 -18.18
CA GLN A 338 -29.56 -8.41 -17.24
C GLN A 338 -29.62 -7.16 -18.11
N ASP A 339 -30.73 -6.42 -17.97
CA ASP A 339 -30.93 -5.11 -18.57
C ASP A 339 -29.58 -4.45 -18.76
N LEU A 340 -29.18 -4.27 -20.02
CA LEU A 340 -28.07 -3.40 -20.38
C LEU A 340 -28.49 -2.01 -19.92
N ASP A 341 -28.22 -1.71 -18.64
CA ASP A 341 -28.16 -0.37 -18.10
C ASP A 341 -26.89 0.26 -18.70
N THR A 342 -26.90 0.44 -20.02
CA THR A 342 -25.98 1.30 -20.76
C THR A 342 -26.21 2.77 -20.41
N GLY A 343 -27.11 3.08 -19.46
CA GLY A 343 -27.32 4.41 -18.92
C GLY A 343 -27.91 5.42 -19.90
N GLU A 344 -28.20 5.03 -21.14
CA GLU A 344 -28.55 5.99 -22.20
C GLU A 344 -30.01 5.90 -22.66
N ILE A 345 -30.62 4.72 -22.88
CA ILE A 345 -32.03 4.61 -23.32
C ILE A 345 -32.71 3.31 -22.81
N PRO A 346 -33.84 3.38 -22.07
CA PRO A 346 -34.58 2.21 -21.59
C PRO A 346 -35.35 1.52 -22.71
N VAL A 347 -35.28 0.18 -22.77
CA VAL A 347 -36.10 -0.63 -23.69
C VAL A 347 -37.50 -0.81 -23.11
N VAL A 348 -38.53 -0.39 -23.84
CA VAL A 348 -39.94 -0.49 -23.38
C VAL A 348 -40.69 -1.51 -24.23
N ARG A 349 -41.43 -2.41 -23.56
CA ARG A 349 -42.38 -3.32 -24.22
C ARG A 349 -43.69 -2.60 -24.49
N LYS A 350 -44.02 -2.42 -25.77
CA LYS A 350 -45.25 -1.76 -26.20
C LYS A 350 -46.48 -2.62 -25.96
N SER A 351 -47.64 -1.96 -25.94
CA SER A 351 -48.96 -2.62 -25.87
C SER A 351 -49.22 -3.64 -26.99
N ASN A 352 -48.54 -3.51 -28.14
CA ASN A 352 -48.60 -4.46 -29.26
C ASN A 352 -47.61 -5.64 -29.14
N GLY A 353 -46.90 -5.77 -28.01
CA GLY A 353 -45.94 -6.83 -27.74
C GLY A 353 -44.55 -6.61 -28.35
N ARG A 354 -44.32 -5.55 -29.13
CA ARG A 354 -43.00 -5.22 -29.69
C ARG A 354 -42.16 -4.44 -28.69
N TYR A 355 -40.88 -4.76 -28.60
CA TYR A 355 -39.90 -3.97 -27.85
C TYR A 355 -39.40 -2.80 -28.70
N SER A 356 -39.16 -1.65 -28.06
CA SER A 356 -38.66 -0.45 -28.73
C SER A 356 -37.61 0.21 -27.85
N ALA A 357 -36.48 0.54 -28.46
CA ALA A 357 -35.40 1.35 -27.88
C ALA A 357 -35.22 2.69 -28.62
N ASP A 358 -36.11 3.01 -29.56
CA ASP A 358 -36.07 4.27 -30.32
C ASP A 358 -36.38 5.46 -29.39
N PRO A 359 -35.45 6.43 -29.22
CA PRO A 359 -35.67 7.61 -28.38
C PRO A 359 -36.76 8.55 -28.90
N ASN A 360 -37.19 8.43 -30.16
CA ASN A 360 -38.33 9.18 -30.71
C ASN A 360 -39.68 8.49 -30.47
N ASP A 361 -39.70 7.30 -29.84
CA ASP A 361 -40.95 6.63 -29.48
C ASP A 361 -41.58 7.27 -28.21
N PRO A 362 -42.88 7.58 -28.21
CA PRO A 362 -43.53 8.24 -27.08
C PRO A 362 -43.52 7.41 -25.78
N GLU A 363 -43.55 6.07 -25.85
CA GLU A 363 -43.52 5.22 -24.64
C GLU A 363 -42.10 5.14 -24.06
N VAL A 364 -41.08 5.12 -24.91
CA VAL A 364 -39.65 5.15 -24.52
C VAL A 364 -39.29 6.52 -23.95
N ALA A 365 -39.70 7.62 -24.59
CA ALA A 365 -39.47 8.97 -24.12
C ALA A 365 -40.06 9.23 -22.73
N LYS A 366 -41.26 8.66 -22.47
CA LYS A 366 -41.89 8.72 -21.15
C LYS A 366 -41.09 7.93 -20.10
N ALA A 367 -40.63 6.73 -20.44
CA ALA A 367 -39.80 5.91 -19.54
C ALA A 367 -38.45 6.58 -19.22
N ILE A 368 -37.84 7.28 -20.17
CA ILE A 368 -36.63 8.10 -19.94
C ILE A 368 -36.94 9.20 -18.91
N HIS A 369 -38.05 9.92 -19.09
CA HIS A 369 -38.44 11.02 -18.22
C HIS A 369 -38.71 10.56 -16.78
N ASP A 370 -39.42 9.44 -16.62
CA ASP A 370 -39.74 8.86 -15.33
C ASP A 370 -38.46 8.33 -14.62
N LYS A 371 -37.57 7.63 -15.34
CA LYS A 371 -36.24 7.23 -14.80
C LYS A 371 -35.42 8.44 -14.36
N GLN A 372 -35.38 9.53 -15.13
CA GLN A 372 -34.65 10.75 -14.76
C GLN A 372 -35.22 11.42 -13.51
N LEU A 373 -36.55 11.43 -13.34
CA LEU A 373 -37.21 11.94 -12.14
C LEU A 373 -36.87 11.09 -10.91
N GLU A 374 -36.84 9.77 -11.05
CA GLU A 374 -36.45 8.86 -9.97
C GLU A 374 -34.98 8.99 -9.60
N GLN A 375 -34.07 9.06 -10.58
CA GLN A 375 -32.65 9.30 -10.35
C GLN A 375 -32.43 10.64 -9.63
N LYS A 376 -33.15 11.71 -10.01
CA LYS A 376 -33.09 13.00 -9.30
C LYS A 376 -33.58 12.90 -7.85
N LYS A 377 -34.64 12.12 -7.58
CA LYS A 377 -35.14 11.87 -6.22
C LYS A 377 -34.15 11.07 -5.38
N GLN A 378 -33.57 10.00 -5.95
CA GLN A 378 -32.58 9.16 -5.27
C GLN A 378 -31.25 9.89 -5.02
N ALA A 379 -30.76 10.69 -5.98
CA ALA A 379 -29.58 11.51 -5.79
C ALA A 379 -29.78 12.57 -4.70
N ARG A 380 -30.99 13.15 -4.60
CA ARG A 380 -31.34 14.10 -3.53
C ARG A 380 -31.39 13.43 -2.16
N SER A 381 -31.92 12.20 -2.07
CA SER A 381 -31.98 11.46 -0.80
C SER A 381 -30.59 11.00 -0.32
N ARG A 382 -29.72 10.51 -1.22
CA ARG A 382 -28.34 10.13 -0.91
C ARG A 382 -27.51 11.32 -0.43
N ARG A 383 -27.62 12.48 -1.09
CA ARG A 383 -26.93 13.72 -0.67
C ARG A 383 -27.41 14.23 0.69
N PHE A 384 -28.70 14.08 1.00
CA PHE A 384 -29.24 14.47 2.30
C PHE A 384 -28.75 13.52 3.42
N ARG A 385 -28.78 12.20 3.20
CA ARG A 385 -28.30 11.20 4.17
C ARG A 385 -26.79 11.34 4.43
N GLY A 386 -25.99 11.60 3.40
CA GLY A 386 -24.54 11.83 3.55
C GLY A 386 -24.21 13.09 4.36
N ARG A 387 -24.94 14.19 4.16
CA ARG A 387 -24.76 15.42 4.96
C ARG A 387 -25.17 15.22 6.42
N VAL A 388 -26.28 14.51 6.66
CA VAL A 388 -26.73 14.21 8.04
C VAL A 388 -25.72 13.31 8.75
N ALA A 389 -25.22 12.27 8.09
CA ALA A 389 -24.19 11.39 8.66
C ALA A 389 -22.90 12.15 9.01
N ALA A 390 -22.43 13.03 8.12
CA ALA A 390 -21.25 13.86 8.38
C ALA A 390 -21.43 14.80 9.59
N VAL A 391 -22.61 15.41 9.74
CA VAL A 391 -22.93 16.26 10.89
C VAL A 391 -22.98 15.46 12.19
N VAL A 392 -23.54 14.24 12.17
CA VAL A 392 -23.59 13.37 13.35
C VAL A 392 -22.19 12.93 13.78
N VAL A 393 -21.32 12.55 12.83
CA VAL A 393 -19.93 12.18 13.13
C VAL A 393 -19.16 13.37 13.72
N ALA A 394 -19.32 14.56 13.16
CA ALA A 394 -18.70 15.77 13.70
C ALA A 394 -19.19 16.09 15.12
N ALA A 395 -20.49 15.94 15.39
CA ALA A 395 -21.06 16.16 16.72
C ALA A 395 -20.53 15.14 17.74
N LEU A 396 -20.39 13.87 17.37
CA LEU A 396 -19.82 12.84 18.23
C LEU A 396 -18.34 13.08 18.53
N ALA A 397 -17.56 13.55 17.55
CA ALA A 397 -16.17 13.91 17.76
C ALA A 397 -16.01 15.09 18.74
N VAL A 398 -16.88 16.11 18.63
CA VAL A 398 -16.91 17.24 19.58
C VAL A 398 -17.30 16.78 20.98
N LEU A 399 -18.31 15.91 21.11
CA LEU A 399 -18.71 15.33 22.40
C LEU A 399 -17.59 14.51 23.04
N ALA A 400 -16.86 13.72 22.25
CA ALA A 400 -15.70 12.96 22.73
C ALA A 400 -14.58 13.89 23.23
N LEU A 401 -14.28 14.96 22.49
CA LEU A 401 -13.32 15.99 22.92
C LEU A 401 -13.76 16.71 24.19
N CYS A 402 -15.03 17.10 24.31
CA CYS A 402 -15.58 17.70 25.53
C CYS A 402 -15.54 16.73 26.72
N GLY A 403 -15.81 15.43 26.49
CA GLY A 403 -15.71 14.39 27.52
C GLY A 403 -14.27 14.22 28.02
N LEU A 404 -13.29 14.18 27.11
CA LEU A 404 -11.86 14.12 27.46
C LEU A 404 -11.41 15.36 28.23
N ALA A 405 -11.83 16.56 27.79
CA ALA A 405 -11.51 17.81 28.48
C ALA A 405 -12.15 17.88 29.88
N GLY A 406 -13.41 17.46 30.02
CA GLY A 406 -14.10 17.41 31.30
C GLY A 406 -13.47 16.40 32.28
N GLY A 407 -13.05 15.24 31.77
CA GLY A 407 -12.31 14.24 32.56
C GLY A 407 -10.98 14.76 33.07
N ALA A 408 -10.20 15.42 32.20
CA ALA A 408 -8.92 16.05 32.58
C ALA A 408 -9.13 17.18 33.61
N TYR A 409 -10.18 17.99 33.45
CA TYR A 409 -10.51 19.05 34.40
C TYR A 409 -10.87 18.47 35.78
N MET A 410 -11.74 17.47 35.85
CA MET A 410 -12.10 16.83 37.12
C MET A 410 -10.91 16.16 37.81
N TRP A 411 -9.99 15.57 37.05
CA TRP A 411 -8.75 15.01 37.60
C TRP A 411 -7.85 16.10 38.17
N SER A 412 -7.68 17.23 37.46
CA SER A 412 -6.85 18.34 37.93
C SER A 412 -7.34 18.94 39.26
N GLN A 413 -8.65 18.99 39.49
CA GLN A 413 -9.23 19.55 40.72
C GLN A 413 -9.08 18.64 41.96
N ARG A 414 -8.56 17.40 41.79
CA ARG A 414 -8.27 16.48 42.89
C ARG A 414 -6.84 16.58 43.43
N GLN A 415 -6.04 17.48 42.89
CA GLN A 415 -4.64 17.64 43.26
C GLN A 415 -4.46 18.95 44.00
N TYR A 416 -3.54 18.97 44.96
CA TYR A 416 -3.16 20.16 45.70
C TYR A 416 -1.66 20.38 45.54
N PHE A 417 -1.21 21.63 45.59
CA PHE A 417 0.21 21.92 45.58
C PHE A 417 0.54 23.16 46.40
N LEU A 418 1.77 23.22 46.93
CA LEU A 418 2.29 24.40 47.60
C LEU A 418 3.14 25.20 46.63
N ALA A 419 2.88 26.50 46.54
CA ALA A 419 3.66 27.40 45.69
C ALA A 419 3.75 28.81 46.30
N LYS A 420 4.65 29.61 45.73
CA LYS A 420 4.83 31.01 46.09
C LYS A 420 3.62 31.86 45.68
N ASP A 421 3.05 32.60 46.63
CA ASP A 421 2.03 33.62 46.41
C ASP A 421 2.51 34.96 46.99
N GLY A 422 3.24 35.73 46.19
CA GLY A 422 3.90 36.95 46.65
C GLY A 422 5.04 36.63 47.62
N ASP A 423 4.93 37.12 48.85
CA ASP A 423 5.95 36.96 49.91
C ASP A 423 5.66 35.75 50.81
N ALA A 424 4.53 35.05 50.58
CA ALA A 424 4.08 33.93 51.42
C ALA A 424 3.94 32.63 50.62
N VAL A 425 3.95 31.49 51.33
CA VAL A 425 3.63 30.18 50.75
C VAL A 425 2.10 29.96 50.82
N ALA A 426 1.49 29.58 49.71
CA ALA A 426 0.06 29.29 49.64
C ALA A 426 -0.20 27.86 49.15
N ILE A 427 -1.29 27.28 49.63
CA ILE A 427 -1.83 26.00 49.18
C ILE A 427 -2.82 26.29 48.05
N TYR A 428 -2.53 25.73 46.88
CA TYR A 428 -3.38 25.80 45.69
C TYR A 428 -4.09 24.47 45.47
N GLN A 429 -5.33 24.53 44.99
CA GLN A 429 -6.06 23.37 44.47
C GLN A 429 -6.02 23.41 42.95
N GLY A 430 -5.47 22.38 42.32
CA GLY A 430 -5.26 22.27 40.88
C GLY A 430 -3.88 21.70 40.51
N VAL A 431 -3.48 21.88 39.26
CA VAL A 431 -2.14 21.53 38.75
C VAL A 431 -1.37 22.83 38.44
N PRO A 432 -0.06 22.92 38.73
CA PRO A 432 0.76 24.13 38.51
C PRO A 432 1.09 24.43 37.03
N THR A 433 0.18 24.13 36.09
CA THR A 433 0.40 24.29 34.64
C THR A 433 -0.68 25.18 34.02
N ASP A 434 -0.24 26.14 33.20
CA ASP A 434 -1.13 26.98 32.40
C ASP A 434 -1.44 26.32 31.06
N ILE A 435 -2.71 26.02 30.80
CA ILE A 435 -3.18 25.43 29.54
C ILE A 435 -3.98 26.49 28.79
N PHE A 436 -3.46 26.96 27.66
CA PHE A 436 -4.06 28.01 26.83
C PHE A 436 -4.39 29.31 27.59
N GLY A 437 -3.58 29.68 28.58
CA GLY A 437 -3.74 30.93 29.35
C GLY A 437 -4.83 30.89 30.42
N ILE A 438 -5.46 29.73 30.66
CA ILE A 438 -6.39 29.53 31.77
C ILE A 438 -5.65 28.86 32.91
N LYS A 439 -5.60 29.53 34.07
CA LYS A 439 -5.08 28.94 35.31
C LYS A 439 -6.08 27.89 35.79
N LEU A 440 -5.65 26.63 35.85
CA LEU A 440 -6.44 25.51 36.36
C LEU A 440 -6.28 25.32 37.87
N SER A 441 -5.63 26.28 38.53
CA SER A 441 -5.39 26.30 39.96
C SER A 441 -5.90 27.59 40.59
N HIS A 442 -6.36 27.48 41.83
CA HIS A 442 -6.79 28.61 42.64
C HIS A 442 -6.27 28.47 44.07
N PRO A 443 -5.93 29.60 44.74
CA PRO A 443 -5.43 29.57 46.10
C PRO A 443 -6.58 29.22 47.06
N VAL A 444 -6.39 28.18 47.87
CA VAL A 444 -7.34 27.76 48.91
C VAL A 444 -6.98 28.41 50.23
N GLU A 445 -5.69 28.46 50.56
CA GLU A 445 -5.21 28.99 51.85
C GLU A 445 -3.83 29.63 51.72
N ARG A 446 -3.62 30.75 52.43
CA ARG A 446 -2.31 31.40 52.58
C ARG A 446 -1.76 31.06 53.95
N THR A 447 -0.55 30.51 53.99
CA THR A 447 0.14 30.21 55.25
C THR A 447 0.93 31.43 55.73
N ASP A 448 1.25 31.47 57.02
CA ASP A 448 2.06 32.55 57.62
C ASP A 448 3.57 32.39 57.35
N LEU A 449 3.96 31.46 56.48
CA LEU A 449 5.36 31.20 56.10
C LEU A 449 5.84 32.24 55.09
N ASN A 450 6.85 33.03 55.49
CA ASN A 450 7.54 33.95 54.60
C ASN A 450 8.50 33.20 53.68
N PHE A 451 8.29 33.33 52.37
CA PHE A 451 9.07 32.65 51.34
C PHE A 451 10.55 33.03 51.37
N ASP A 452 10.86 34.31 51.63
CA ASP A 452 12.23 34.83 51.57
C ASP A 452 13.10 34.39 52.76
N GLU A 453 12.47 33.89 53.83
CA GLU A 453 13.16 33.35 55.00
C GLU A 453 13.47 31.84 54.88
N LEU A 454 12.98 31.19 53.82
CA LEU A 454 13.18 29.76 53.60
C LEU A 454 14.59 29.44 53.09
N PRO A 455 15.14 28.26 53.42
CA PRO A 455 16.38 27.77 52.81
C PRO A 455 16.28 27.68 51.28
N GLU A 456 17.38 27.95 50.56
CA GLU A 456 17.42 27.98 49.08
C GLU A 456 16.81 26.72 48.42
N GLY A 457 17.03 25.54 49.01
CA GLY A 457 16.47 24.28 48.48
C GLY A 457 14.95 24.17 48.58
N TRP A 458 14.32 24.82 49.57
CA TRP A 458 12.86 24.89 49.66
C TRP A 458 12.27 25.96 48.74
N GLN A 459 13.00 27.06 48.52
CA GLN A 459 12.59 28.11 47.58
C GLN A 459 12.51 27.58 46.16
N GLU A 460 13.51 26.82 45.70
CA GLU A 460 13.52 26.20 44.37
C GLU A 460 12.39 25.18 44.17
N GLN A 461 12.04 24.42 45.21
CA GLN A 461 10.95 23.44 45.15
C GLN A 461 9.57 24.11 45.14
N LEU A 462 9.40 25.20 45.90
CA LEU A 462 8.15 25.96 45.96
C LEU A 462 7.94 26.86 44.74
N GLU A 463 9.01 27.26 44.03
CA GLU A 463 8.90 27.90 42.71
C GLU A 463 8.38 26.93 41.64
N ASN A 464 8.76 25.65 41.72
CA ASN A 464 8.31 24.61 40.80
C ASN A 464 6.94 24.00 41.18
N GLY A 465 6.45 24.25 42.38
CA GLY A 465 5.20 23.71 42.92
C GLY A 465 5.36 22.30 43.47
N ILE A 466 5.13 22.13 44.78
CA ILE A 466 5.21 20.83 45.46
C ILE A 466 3.84 20.17 45.41
N ASN A 467 3.66 19.16 44.56
CA ASN A 467 2.40 18.44 44.42
C ASN A 467 2.15 17.46 45.59
N VAL A 468 0.91 17.42 46.07
CA VAL A 468 0.43 16.54 47.13
C VAL A 468 -0.99 16.04 46.80
N ASP A 469 -1.31 14.84 47.27
CA ASP A 469 -2.52 14.12 46.86
C ASP A 469 -3.81 14.66 47.51
N ASP A 470 -3.71 15.29 48.69
CA ASP A 470 -4.84 15.86 49.42
C ASP A 470 -4.46 17.12 50.23
N TYR A 471 -5.48 17.81 50.74
CA TYR A 471 -5.31 19.05 51.49
C TYR A 471 -4.63 18.82 52.86
N ASP A 472 -4.95 17.72 53.55
CA ASP A 472 -4.34 17.42 54.84
C ASP A 472 -2.83 17.16 54.70
N ALA A 473 -2.41 16.51 53.61
CA ALA A 473 -1.02 16.33 53.24
C ALA A 473 -0.35 17.66 52.88
N ALA A 474 -1.08 18.60 52.25
CA ALA A 474 -0.57 19.95 51.98
C ALA A 474 -0.27 20.72 53.27
N VAL A 475 -1.20 20.67 54.23
CA VAL A 475 -1.03 21.30 55.55
C VAL A 475 0.12 20.65 56.33
N ALA A 476 0.17 19.32 56.38
CA ALA A 476 1.26 18.60 57.05
C ALA A 476 2.63 18.91 56.43
N LYS A 477 2.67 19.16 55.11
CA LYS A 477 3.91 19.56 54.43
C LYS A 477 4.32 20.99 54.76
N ALA A 478 3.37 21.92 54.86
CA ALA A 478 3.64 23.28 55.33
C ALA A 478 4.19 23.28 56.77
N GLU A 479 3.59 22.50 57.68
CA GLU A 479 4.06 22.34 59.05
C GLU A 479 5.47 21.73 59.12
N GLN A 480 5.79 20.78 58.23
CA GLN A 480 7.14 20.21 58.16
C GLN A 480 8.18 21.28 57.78
N ILE A 481 7.86 22.12 56.79
CA ILE A 481 8.74 23.22 56.35
C ILE A 481 8.94 24.22 57.50
N GLU A 482 7.88 24.54 58.24
CA GLU A 482 7.96 25.42 59.42
C GLU A 482 8.87 24.85 60.52
N GLN A 483 8.72 23.57 60.85
CA GLN A 483 9.56 22.91 61.87
C GLN A 483 11.04 22.85 61.48
N GLU A 484 11.34 22.63 60.20
CA GLU A 484 12.71 22.67 59.69
C GLU A 484 13.30 24.08 59.76
N LEU A 485 12.50 25.11 59.45
CA LEU A 485 12.88 26.50 59.58
C LEU A 485 13.18 26.88 61.04
N GLU A 486 12.34 26.47 62.00
CA GLU A 486 12.58 26.71 63.42
C GLU A 486 13.86 26.01 63.93
N LYS A 487 14.08 24.76 63.52
CA LYS A 487 15.31 24.02 63.87
C LYS A 487 16.55 24.71 63.31
N THR A 488 16.49 25.17 62.07
CA THR A 488 17.59 25.91 61.43
C THR A 488 17.87 27.23 62.14
N LYS A 489 16.82 28.00 62.48
CA LYS A 489 16.94 29.25 63.27
C LYS A 489 17.54 29.01 64.66
N ARG A 490 17.19 27.90 65.34
CA ARG A 490 17.79 27.53 66.65
C ARG A 490 19.27 27.17 66.51
N GLN A 491 19.64 26.37 65.52
CA GLN A 491 21.04 26.02 65.26
C GLN A 491 21.89 27.24 64.93
N GLN A 492 21.37 28.17 64.12
CA GLN A 492 22.05 29.43 63.81
C GLN A 492 22.24 30.30 65.06
N LYS A 493 21.23 30.41 65.94
CA LYS A 493 21.37 31.13 67.21
C LYS A 493 22.40 30.48 68.14
N GLU A 494 22.39 29.16 68.27
CA GLU A 494 23.38 28.43 69.07
C GLU A 494 24.81 28.57 68.51
N GLU A 495 24.95 28.58 67.18
CA GLU A 495 26.23 28.79 66.51
C GLU A 495 26.71 30.25 66.62
N GLU A 496 25.79 31.22 66.55
CA GLU A 496 26.08 32.63 66.75
C GLU A 496 26.48 32.93 68.21
N GLU A 497 25.81 32.30 69.17
CA GLU A 497 26.17 32.33 70.60
C GLU A 497 27.53 31.65 70.85
N ARG A 498 27.80 30.50 70.21
CA ARG A 498 29.14 29.86 70.24
C ARG A 498 30.21 30.74 69.60
N ARG A 499 29.93 31.42 68.48
CA ARG A 499 30.85 32.38 67.84
C ARG A 499 31.10 33.60 68.73
N LYS A 500 30.07 34.12 69.40
CA LYS A 500 30.20 35.23 70.38
C LYS A 500 31.03 34.80 71.59
N ALA A 501 30.82 33.60 72.12
CA ALA A 501 31.62 33.03 73.20
C ALA A 501 33.09 32.75 72.79
N ALA A 502 33.32 32.34 71.53
CA ALA A 502 34.67 32.15 70.99
C ALA A 502 35.41 33.48 70.73
N ASN A 503 34.69 34.55 70.35
CA ASN A 503 35.28 35.89 70.24
C ASN A 503 35.55 36.52 71.62
N GLN A 504 34.70 36.29 72.63
CA GLN A 504 35.00 36.70 74.02
C GLN A 504 36.25 35.98 74.57
N LYS A 505 36.43 34.68 74.28
CA LYS A 505 37.68 33.98 74.63
C LYS A 505 38.92 34.52 73.88
N LYS A 506 38.75 35.08 72.68
CA LYS A 506 39.85 35.74 71.95
C LYS A 506 40.20 37.13 72.50
N ASP A 507 39.26 37.84 73.12
CA ASP A 507 39.53 39.10 73.81
C ASP A 507 40.16 38.87 75.20
N ASP A 508 39.77 37.81 75.93
CA ASP A 508 40.42 37.45 77.20
C ASP A 508 41.85 36.89 77.04
N THR A 509 42.19 36.34 75.86
CA THR A 509 43.57 35.85 75.57
C THR A 509 44.51 36.98 75.10
N LYS A 510 44.04 38.24 75.01
CA LYS A 510 44.85 39.43 74.71
C LYS A 510 45.26 40.24 75.95
N GLN A 511 45.00 39.75 77.16
CA GLN A 511 45.43 40.38 78.42
C GLN A 511 46.63 39.70 79.11
N ASP A 512 47.14 38.58 78.61
CA ASP A 512 48.22 37.80 79.26
C ASP A 512 49.55 37.69 78.48
N ASP A 513 49.76 38.49 77.42
CA ASP A 513 51.02 38.49 76.65
C ASP A 513 51.69 39.87 76.57
N ALA A 514 51.62 40.63 77.67
CA ALA A 514 52.31 41.91 77.85
C ALA A 514 53.44 41.83 78.88
N GLN A 515 54.33 40.84 78.80
CA GLN A 515 55.61 40.89 79.53
C GLN A 515 56.72 40.01 78.96
N LYS A 516 57.35 40.42 77.84
CA LYS A 516 58.81 40.32 77.63
C LYS A 516 59.30 40.91 76.30
N LYS A 517 60.28 41.82 76.44
CA LYS A 517 61.34 42.24 75.48
C LYS A 517 60.86 43.12 74.33
N ASP A 518 61.08 44.43 74.33
CA ASP A 518 62.32 45.22 74.49
C ASP A 518 63.35 44.99 73.36
N ASP A 519 63.69 46.09 72.71
CA ASP A 519 64.69 46.34 71.63
C ASP A 519 64.45 45.64 70.26
N THR A 520 64.41 46.30 69.09
CA THR A 520 65.15 47.50 68.66
C THR A 520 64.57 48.08 67.33
N LYS A 521 64.48 49.41 67.26
CA LYS A 521 64.79 50.35 66.14
C LYS A 521 64.36 50.09 64.66
N LYS A 522 63.60 51.10 64.21
CA LYS A 522 63.83 52.04 63.06
C LYS A 522 63.55 51.63 61.60
N GLY A 523 62.76 52.51 60.97
CA GLY A 523 62.86 52.94 59.56
C GLY A 523 61.64 52.52 58.74
N ALA A 524 60.64 53.39 58.51
CA ALA A 524 60.60 54.41 57.44
C ALA A 524 60.58 53.77 56.04
N ASP A 525 59.82 54.21 55.05
CA ASP A 525 58.64 55.07 54.85
C ASP A 525 58.32 54.88 53.35
N ALA A 526 57.16 55.36 52.92
CA ALA A 526 56.86 55.75 51.53
C ALA A 526 56.58 54.67 50.46
N SER A 527 55.27 54.52 50.17
CA SER A 527 54.62 54.71 48.85
C SER A 527 55.41 55.58 47.84
N PRO A 528 55.15 55.56 46.51
CA PRO A 528 53.82 55.43 45.91
C PRO A 528 53.71 54.75 44.52
N SER A 529 52.44 54.53 44.13
CA SER A 529 51.84 54.57 42.78
C SER A 529 52.41 55.71 41.89
N PRO A 530 52.12 55.85 40.56
CA PRO A 530 50.86 55.47 39.91
C PRO A 530 50.85 55.15 38.38
N SER A 531 49.63 54.86 37.90
CA SER A 531 49.00 55.29 36.62
C SER A 531 49.63 54.89 35.28
N ALA A 532 48.87 54.12 34.46
CA ALA A 532 48.18 54.56 33.23
C ALA A 532 49.12 54.54 31.99
N SER A 533 48.77 54.24 30.74
CA SER A 533 47.52 53.99 30.00
C SER A 533 47.92 53.70 28.55
N ALA A 534 47.11 52.92 27.79
CA ALA A 534 46.97 52.96 26.31
C ALA A 534 48.22 52.55 25.47
N SER A 535 48.18 52.01 24.25
CA SER A 535 47.14 51.58 23.31
C SER A 535 47.79 50.85 22.11
N SER A 536 47.07 49.86 21.57
CA SER A 536 46.86 49.54 20.13
C SER A 536 47.95 48.97 19.18
N SER A 537 47.40 48.14 18.27
CA SER A 537 47.84 47.68 16.94
C SER A 537 48.78 46.46 16.89
N SER A 538 48.68 45.52 15.95
CA SER A 538 47.64 45.03 15.03
C SER A 538 48.27 43.88 14.23
N SER A 539 47.51 42.79 14.04
CA SER A 539 47.34 42.03 12.78
C SER A 539 48.51 41.33 12.08
N ASP A 540 48.32 40.03 11.82
CA ASP A 540 48.52 39.35 10.51
C ASP A 540 47.81 37.97 10.60
N GLU A 541 46.75 37.65 9.86
CA GLU A 541 46.57 37.36 8.43
C GLU A 541 46.74 35.86 8.05
N LYS A 542 45.78 35.38 7.24
CA LYS A 542 45.81 34.21 6.30
C LYS A 542 45.67 32.79 6.87
N LYS A 543 44.94 31.84 6.25
CA LYS A 543 44.06 31.83 5.07
C LYS A 543 43.36 30.46 4.94
N ASP A 544 42.12 30.51 4.49
CA ASP A 544 41.47 29.74 3.42
C ASP A 544 41.34 28.19 3.40
N THR A 545 40.05 27.83 3.30
CA THR A 545 39.41 26.83 2.41
C THR A 545 39.60 25.34 2.72
N LYS A 546 38.56 24.50 2.68
CA LYS A 546 37.33 24.54 1.89
C LYS A 546 36.20 23.83 2.63
#